data_AF-A0A2T2UMS6-F1
#
_entry.id   AF-A0A2T2UMS6-F1
#
_cell.length_a   1.000
_cell.length_b   1.000
_cell.length_c   1.000
_cell.angle_alpha   90.00
_cell.angle_beta   90.00
_cell.angle_gamma   90.00
#
_symmetry.space_group_name_H-M   'P 1'
#
loop_
_entity.id
_entity.type
_entity.pdbx_description
1 polymer ?
#
loop_
_entity_poly.entity_id
_entity_poly.type
_entity_poly.pdbx_seq_one_letter_code
_entity_poly.pdbx_strand_id
1 'polypeptide(L)' 'MATEKMNEDWRRIRDQIKDIWDDTDFDDKQMKRARGEMDKIMGLIHDKTGESIEEIRRKMSAIL' A
#
# COMPACT_ATOMS: atom_id res chain seq x y z
N MET A 1 -20.85 -7.78 1.72
CA MET A 1 -19.77 -8.46 2.48
C MET A 1 -18.53 -8.43 1.61
N ALA A 2 -17.42 -7.83 2.07
CA ALA A 2 -16.15 -8.05 1.40
C ALA A 2 -15.78 -9.52 1.65
N THR A 3 -15.67 -10.32 0.60
CA THR A 3 -15.38 -11.75 0.68
C THR A 3 -14.06 -11.95 1.42
N GLU A 4 -13.93 -12.99 2.24
CA GLU A 4 -12.71 -13.27 3.03
C GLU A 4 -11.43 -13.21 2.18
N LYS A 5 -11.53 -13.65 0.92
CA LYS A 5 -10.50 -13.54 -0.10
C LYS A 5 -9.97 -12.10 -0.31
N MET A 6 -10.86 -11.11 -0.42
CA MET A 6 -10.45 -9.70 -0.57
C MET A 6 -9.70 -9.15 0.66
N ASN A 7 -10.00 -9.68 1.85
CA ASN A 7 -9.27 -9.29 3.06
C ASN A 7 -7.87 -9.92 3.10
N GLU A 8 -7.74 -11.16 2.61
CA GLU A 8 -6.46 -11.86 2.52
C GLU A 8 -5.54 -11.23 1.47
N ASP A 9 -6.06 -10.96 0.27
CA ASP A 9 -5.32 -10.26 -0.79
C ASP A 9 -4.82 -8.90 -0.31
N TRP A 10 -5.66 -8.15 0.41
CA TRP A 10 -5.25 -6.87 0.99
C TRP A 10 -4.15 -7.01 2.05
N ARG A 11 -4.23 -8.03 2.91
CA ARG A 11 -3.18 -8.26 3.93
C ARG A 11 -1.84 -8.51 3.26
N ARG A 12 -1.79 -9.31 2.20
CA ARG A 12 -0.56 -9.55 1.42
C ARG A 12 0.02 -8.27 0.85
N ILE A 13 -0.81 -7.47 0.17
CA ILE A 13 -0.36 -6.19 -0.41
C ILE A 13 0.17 -5.27 0.70
N ARG A 14 -0.55 -5.14 1.81
CA ARG A 14 -0.12 -4.32 2.96
C ARG A 14 1.22 -4.80 3.52
N ASP A 15 1.38 -6.10 3.71
CA ASP A 15 2.62 -6.65 4.28
C ASP A 15 3.80 -6.45 3.32
N GLN A 16 3.59 -6.57 2.01
CA GLN A 16 4.63 -6.27 1.00
C GLN A 16 4.96 -4.77 0.92
N ILE A 17 3.98 -3.88 1.08
CA ILE A 17 4.23 -2.45 1.22
C ILE A 17 5.08 -2.19 2.47
N LYS A 18 4.69 -2.74 3.62
CA LYS A 18 5.48 -2.59 4.85
C LYS A 18 6.88 -3.16 4.72
N ASP A 19 7.08 -4.24 3.98
CA ASP A 19 8.40 -4.84 3.74
C ASP A 19 9.30 -3.93 2.88
N ILE A 20 8.77 -3.39 1.77
CA ILE A 20 9.52 -2.48 0.89
C ILE A 20 9.85 -1.15 1.58
N TRP A 21 8.92 -0.66 2.38
CA TRP A 21 8.99 0.62 3.06
C TRP A 21 9.04 0.42 4.58
N ASP A 22 9.84 -0.53 5.07
CA ASP A 22 9.97 -0.88 6.50
C ASP A 22 10.42 0.30 7.36
N ASP A 23 11.23 1.20 6.79
CA ASP A 23 11.68 2.44 7.42
C ASP A 23 10.55 3.47 7.63
N THR A 24 9.39 3.27 6.99
CA THR A 24 8.26 4.19 7.02
C THR A 24 7.12 3.68 7.89
N ASP A 25 6.75 4.48 8.89
CA ASP A 25 5.58 4.18 9.73
C ASP A 25 4.28 4.48 8.97
N PHE A 26 3.69 3.41 8.43
CA PHE A 26 2.36 3.45 7.84
C PHE A 26 1.27 3.14 8.87
N ASP A 27 0.36 4.10 9.06
CA ASP A 27 -0.81 3.89 9.88
C ASP A 27 -1.76 2.86 9.23
N ASP A 28 -1.97 1.73 9.93
CA ASP A 28 -2.83 0.64 9.47
C ASP A 28 -4.27 1.09 9.18
N LYS A 29 -4.80 2.12 9.88
CA LYS A 29 -6.16 2.61 9.61
C LYS A 29 -6.20 3.38 8.30
N GLN A 30 -5.19 4.20 8.01
CA GLN A 30 -5.07 4.92 6.74
C GLN A 30 -4.90 3.96 5.57
N MET A 31 -4.01 2.97 5.69
CA MET A 31 -3.86 1.92 4.69
C MET A 31 -5.18 1.16 4.48
N LYS A 32 -5.84 0.72 5.56
CA LYS A 32 -7.12 0.01 5.46
C LYS A 32 -8.23 0.86 4.82
N ARG A 33 -8.20 2.19 4.97
CA ARG A 33 -9.13 3.11 4.27
C ARG A 33 -8.79 3.26 2.79
N ALA A 34 -7.51 3.22 2.44
CA ALA A 34 -7.04 3.25 1.07
C ALA A 34 -7.21 1.90 0.35
N ARG A 35 -7.57 0.84 1.08
CA ARG A 35 -7.85 -0.49 0.53
C ARG A 35 -8.91 -0.44 -0.57
N GLY A 36 -8.50 -0.80 -1.78
CA GLY A 36 -9.34 -0.80 -2.98
C GLY A 36 -9.17 0.44 -3.86
N GLU A 37 -8.45 1.46 -3.37
CA GLU A 37 -8.08 2.66 -4.13
C GLU A 37 -6.54 2.78 -4.19
N MET A 38 -5.94 2.19 -5.22
CA MET A 38 -4.47 2.18 -5.38
C MET A 38 -3.86 3.58 -5.45
N ASP A 39 -4.55 4.55 -6.08
CA ASP A 39 -4.12 5.95 -6.08
C ASP A 39 -3.97 6.55 -4.68
N LYS A 40 -4.86 6.21 -3.74
CA LYS A 40 -4.75 6.68 -2.35
C LYS A 40 -3.56 6.06 -1.63
N ILE A 41 -3.23 4.80 -1.94
CA ILE A 41 -2.06 4.12 -1.38
C ILE A 41 -0.79 4.77 -1.93
N MET A 42 -0.72 5.00 -3.23
CA MET A 42 0.44 5.67 -3.85
C MET A 42 0.64 7.08 -3.28
N GLY A 43 -0.44 7.86 -3.10
CA GLY A 43 -0.37 9.17 -2.48
C GLY A 43 0.09 9.13 -1.02
N LEU A 44 -0.36 8.13 -0.25
CA LEU A 44 0.10 7.90 1.14
C LEU A 44 1.59 7.59 1.21
N ILE A 45 2.07 6.70 0.33
CA ILE A 45 3.48 6.36 0.25
C ILE A 45 4.29 7.58 -0.15
N HIS A 46 3.84 8.35 -1.13
CA HIS A 46 4.51 9.60 -1.55
C HIS A 46 4.62 10.61 -0.41
N ASP A 47 3.52 10.84 0.32
CA ASP A 47 3.48 11.78 1.44
C ASP A 47 4.42 11.37 2.58
N LYS A 48 4.53 10.05 2.83
CA LYS A 48 5.35 9.50 3.92
C LYS A 48 6.82 9.35 3.58
N THR A 49 7.13 8.88 2.37
CA THR A 49 8.49 8.52 1.93
C THR A 49 9.17 9.65 1.17
N GLY A 50 8.40 10.59 0.61
CA GLY A 50 8.88 11.61 -0.32
C GLY A 50 9.23 11.06 -1.71
N GLU A 51 9.07 9.76 -1.97
CA GLU A 51 9.41 9.14 -3.25
C GLU A 51 8.45 9.58 -4.36
N SER A 52 8.94 9.69 -5.60
CA SER A 52 8.08 10.03 -6.73
C SER A 52 7.01 8.97 -6.97
N ILE A 53 5.79 9.39 -7.36
CA ILE A 53 4.68 8.47 -7.68
C ILE A 53 5.09 7.42 -8.72
N GLU A 54 5.97 7.76 -9.68
CA GLU A 54 6.49 6.83 -10.67
C GLU A 54 7.31 5.68 -10.05
N GLU A 55 8.17 5.99 -9.06
CA GLU A 55 8.97 4.98 -8.37
C GLU A 55 8.10 4.09 -7.50
N ILE A 56 7.14 4.68 -6.78
CA ILE A 56 6.17 3.96 -5.98
C ILE A 56 5.36 3.02 -6.85
N ARG A 57 4.86 3.51 -7.99
CA ARG A 57 4.12 2.70 -8.96
C ARG A 57 4.97 1.55 -9.47
N ARG A 58 6.25 1.79 -9.79
CA ARG A 58 7.17 0.75 -10.26
C ARG A 58 7.36 -0.36 -9.22
N LYS A 59 7.55 0.02 -7.95
CA LYS A 59 7.65 -0.92 -6.82
C LYS A 59 6.34 -1.68 -6.63
N MET A 60 5.20 -0.98 -6.61
CA MET A 60 3.85 -1.57 -6.50
C MET A 60 3.55 -2.55 -7.65
N SER A 61 3.95 -2.24 -8.88
CA SER A 61 3.79 -3.14 -10.03
C SER A 61 4.68 -4.37 -10.00
N ALA A 62 5.72 -4.41 -9.15
CA ALA A 62 6.51 -5.62 -8.93
C ALA A 62 5.90 -6.54 -7.87
N ILE A 63 4.95 -6.02 -7.09
CA ILE A 63 4.29 -6.69 -5.97
C ILE A 63 2.94 -7.31 -6.38
N LEU A 64 2.21 -6.62 -7.28
CA LEU A 64 0.92 -7.02 -7.87
C LEU A 64 1.09 -8.00 -9.02
#